data_AF-A7F0V8-F1
#
_entry.id   AF-A7F0V8-F1
#
_cell.length_a   1.000
_cell.length_b   1.000
_cell.length_c   1.000
_cell.angle_alpha   90.00
_cell.angle_beta   90.00
_cell.angle_gamma   90.00
#
_symmetry.space_group_name_H-M   'P 1'
#
loop_
_entity.id
_entity.type
_entity.pdbx_description
1 polymer ?
#
loop_
_entity_poly.entity_id
_entity_poly.type
_entity_poly.pdbx_seq_one_letter_code
_entity_poly.pdbx_strand_id
1 'polypeptide(L)'
;MGTSQNPNWEKEWEKPYVGFLMPCHSTPWRSQLIYKELGAWALGCEPPIHLGVDERGGYRDEADRFYDDPWRFLREEIVGLSELSGNEEEEGGGGQEKEKEKEKENEKMKYKKQWPRYLVGFEGIEKDIRGFYEGSRAGEGEKKGMEMKEVWRERNTQWIDDWRRMGDVVVWEFV
;
A
#
# COMPACT_ATOMS: atom_id res chain seq x y z
N MET A 1 10.02 -10.62 15.03
CA MET A 1 10.86 -9.97 14.01
C MET A 1 9.96 -9.68 12.83
N GLY A 2 9.52 -8.44 12.66
CA GLY A 2 8.78 -8.05 11.46
C GLY A 2 9.68 -8.22 10.25
N THR A 3 9.17 -8.87 9.19
CA THR A 3 9.81 -8.83 7.88
C THR A 3 9.62 -7.41 7.33
N SER A 4 10.44 -6.97 6.37
CA SER A 4 10.27 -5.64 5.75
C SER A 4 8.86 -5.38 5.20
N GLN A 5 8.10 -6.44 4.90
CA GLN A 5 6.72 -6.33 4.38
C GLN A 5 5.66 -5.96 5.43
N ASN A 6 5.84 -6.35 6.68
CA ASN A 6 4.93 -6.04 7.79
C ASN A 6 5.75 -5.82 9.07
N PRO A 7 6.53 -4.73 9.18
CA PRO A 7 7.08 -4.34 10.46
C PRO A 7 5.98 -4.03 11.48
N ASN A 8 6.35 -4.01 12.75
CA ASN A 8 5.38 -3.81 13.84
C ASN A 8 5.16 -2.31 14.01
N TRP A 9 4.00 -1.82 13.54
CA TRP A 9 3.65 -0.39 13.43
C TRP A 9 3.37 0.34 14.74
N GLU A 10 3.81 -0.22 15.88
CA GLU A 10 3.55 0.31 17.21
C GLU A 10 4.11 1.71 17.46
N LYS A 11 4.91 2.28 16.54
CA LYS A 11 5.53 3.60 16.69
C LYS A 11 5.31 4.49 15.47
N GLU A 12 4.75 5.67 15.72
CA GLU A 12 4.38 6.72 14.75
C GLU A 12 5.56 7.23 13.89
N TRP A 13 6.81 7.02 14.33
CA TRP A 13 8.03 7.43 13.66
C TRP A 13 8.64 6.39 12.70
N GLU A 14 8.04 5.21 12.55
CA GLU A 14 8.44 4.19 11.55
C GLU A 14 7.57 4.24 10.29
N LYS A 15 7.28 5.44 9.77
CA LYS A 15 6.60 5.56 8.47
C LYS A 15 7.47 4.87 7.40
N PRO A 16 6.91 4.00 6.54
CA PRO A 16 7.69 3.39 5.47
C PRO A 16 8.34 4.47 4.61
N TYR A 17 9.63 4.31 4.35
CA TYR A 17 10.37 5.24 3.51
C TYR A 17 9.92 5.14 2.06
N VAL A 18 9.68 3.92 1.58
CA VAL A 18 9.30 3.67 0.18
C VAL A 18 8.28 2.54 0.05
N GLY A 19 7.27 2.75 -0.79
CA GLY A 19 6.32 1.72 -1.22
C GLY A 19 6.41 1.50 -2.72
N PHE A 20 6.28 0.25 -3.18
CA PHE A 20 6.30 -0.10 -4.60
C PHE A 20 4.92 -0.61 -5.04
N LEU A 21 4.21 0.16 -5.88
CA LEU A 21 2.96 -0.24 -6.55
C LEU A 21 3.26 -0.81 -7.93
N MET A 22 4.18 -1.76 -7.96
CA MET A 22 4.67 -2.42 -9.16
C MET A 22 4.41 -3.93 -9.04
N PRO A 23 4.13 -4.65 -10.13
CA PRO A 23 4.02 -6.11 -10.10
C PRO A 23 5.26 -6.75 -9.46
N CYS A 24 5.08 -7.83 -8.70
CA CYS A 24 6.08 -8.36 -7.75
C CYS A 24 7.44 -8.75 -8.35
N HIS A 25 7.52 -8.98 -9.67
CA HIS A 25 8.76 -9.30 -10.39
C HIS A 25 9.32 -8.13 -11.24
N SER A 26 8.82 -6.91 -11.03
CA SER A 26 9.28 -5.71 -11.73
C SER A 26 10.40 -4.97 -10.98
N THR A 27 10.60 -5.27 -9.70
CA THR A 27 11.61 -4.61 -8.86
C THR A 27 12.41 -5.66 -8.07
N PRO A 28 13.74 -5.67 -8.14
CA PRO A 28 14.57 -6.54 -7.30
C PRO A 28 14.69 -6.03 -5.85
N TRP A 29 13.71 -5.25 -5.37
CA TRP A 29 13.82 -4.49 -4.11
C TRP A 29 14.19 -5.41 -2.94
N ARG A 30 13.52 -6.55 -2.79
CA ARG A 30 13.76 -7.49 -1.70
C ARG A 30 15.12 -8.19 -1.72
N SER A 31 15.76 -8.30 -2.89
CA SER A 31 17.05 -8.97 -3.04
C SER A 31 18.24 -8.02 -3.07
N GLN A 32 18.01 -6.73 -3.37
CA GLN A 32 19.07 -5.72 -3.52
C GLN A 32 18.99 -4.59 -2.48
N LEU A 33 17.81 -4.34 -1.88
CA LEU A 33 17.56 -3.24 -0.96
C LEU A 33 17.34 -3.78 0.46
N ILE A 34 18.44 -4.21 1.09
CA ILE A 34 18.44 -4.75 2.46
C ILE A 34 19.13 -3.76 3.38
N TYR A 35 18.35 -3.03 4.17
CA TYR A 35 18.86 -2.12 5.19
C TYR A 35 18.00 -2.25 6.46
N LYS A 36 18.66 -2.41 7.61
CA LYS A 36 18.01 -2.79 8.88
C LYS A 36 16.92 -1.81 9.33
N GLU A 37 17.10 -0.52 9.02
CA GLU A 37 16.21 0.56 9.44
C GLU A 37 15.34 1.06 8.29
N LEU A 38 15.37 0.39 7.13
CA LEU A 38 14.51 0.74 6.01
C LEU A 38 13.14 0.09 6.18
N GLY A 39 12.14 0.89 6.51
CA GLY A 39 10.74 0.54 6.30
C GLY A 39 10.41 0.62 4.81
N ALA A 40 10.12 -0.50 4.16
CA ALA A 40 9.72 -0.51 2.75
C ALA A 40 8.81 -1.69 2.44
N TRP A 41 7.79 -1.49 1.61
CA TRP A 41 6.88 -2.54 1.19
C TRP A 41 6.70 -2.56 -0.33
N ALA A 42 6.29 -3.69 -0.87
CA ALA A 42 5.89 -3.83 -2.26
C ALA A 42 4.68 -4.77 -2.36
N LEU A 43 4.00 -4.71 -3.50
CA LEU A 43 2.92 -5.65 -3.83
C LEU A 43 3.44 -7.10 -3.81
N GLY A 44 2.85 -7.92 -2.95
CA GLY A 44 3.13 -9.34 -2.81
C GLY A 44 2.39 -10.19 -3.84
N CYS A 45 2.97 -11.34 -4.17
CA CYS A 45 2.33 -12.33 -5.06
C CYS A 45 2.36 -13.76 -4.54
N GLU A 46 2.83 -13.95 -3.30
CA GLU A 46 2.83 -15.25 -2.66
C GLU A 46 1.41 -15.62 -2.19
N PRO A 47 0.82 -16.74 -2.68
CA PRO A 47 -0.47 -17.19 -2.19
C PRO A 47 -0.38 -17.67 -0.73
N PRO A 48 -1.49 -17.61 0.04
CA PRO A 48 -1.56 -18.17 1.38
C PRO A 48 -1.15 -19.65 1.38
N ILE A 49 -0.34 -20.05 2.37
CA ILE A 49 0.23 -21.41 2.49
C ILE A 49 -0.87 -22.49 2.62
N HIS A 50 -2.05 -22.11 3.11
CA HIS A 50 -3.19 -23.00 3.34
C HIS A 50 -4.18 -23.04 2.18
N LEU A 51 -3.89 -22.39 1.06
CA LEU A 51 -4.80 -22.36 -0.09
C LEU A 51 -4.84 -23.73 -0.79
N GLY A 52 -6.03 -24.32 -0.85
CA GLY A 52 -6.28 -25.60 -1.52
C GLY A 52 -5.93 -25.54 -3.01
N VAL A 53 -5.63 -26.69 -3.62
CA VAL A 53 -5.20 -26.77 -5.03
C VAL A 53 -6.27 -26.18 -5.97
N ASP A 54 -7.54 -26.43 -5.68
CA ASP A 54 -8.67 -25.91 -6.48
C ASP A 54 -8.88 -24.40 -6.28
N GLU A 55 -8.55 -23.88 -5.10
CA GLU A 55 -8.68 -22.46 -4.75
C GLU A 55 -7.54 -21.62 -5.32
N ARG A 56 -6.37 -22.23 -5.61
CA ARG A 56 -5.22 -21.55 -6.25
C ARG A 56 -5.54 -21.00 -7.64
N GLY A 57 -6.42 -21.68 -8.38
CA GLY A 57 -6.79 -21.23 -9.73
C GLY A 57 -7.51 -19.88 -9.77
N GLY A 58 -8.16 -19.50 -8.66
CA GLY A 58 -8.82 -18.21 -8.50
C GLY A 58 -8.06 -17.20 -7.64
N TYR A 59 -6.82 -17.53 -7.23
CA TYR A 59 -6.03 -16.63 -6.41
C TYR A 59 -5.67 -15.37 -7.20
N ARG A 60 -5.89 -14.21 -6.59
CA ARG A 60 -5.49 -12.90 -7.11
C ARG A 60 -4.44 -12.31 -6.20
N ASP A 61 -3.29 -11.98 -6.75
CA ASP A 61 -2.23 -11.33 -5.99
C ASP A 61 -2.53 -9.84 -5.70
N GLU A 62 -1.66 -9.19 -4.93
CA GLU A 62 -1.86 -7.77 -4.59
C GLU A 62 -1.77 -6.87 -5.84
N ALA A 63 -0.97 -7.24 -6.83
CA ALA A 63 -0.89 -6.51 -8.08
C ALA A 63 -2.16 -6.67 -8.91
N ASP A 64 -2.71 -7.88 -9.03
CA ASP A 64 -3.98 -8.12 -9.70
C ASP A 64 -5.10 -7.29 -9.08
N ARG A 65 -5.17 -7.21 -7.74
CA ARG A 65 -6.18 -6.39 -7.05
C ARG A 65 -5.97 -4.90 -7.26
N PHE A 66 -4.73 -4.43 -7.12
CA PHE A 66 -4.39 -3.03 -7.32
C PHE A 66 -4.65 -2.56 -8.76
N TYR A 67 -4.22 -3.29 -9.79
CA TYR A 67 -4.38 -2.88 -11.19
C TYR A 67 -5.81 -3.04 -11.72
N ASP A 68 -6.69 -3.77 -11.03
CA ASP A 68 -8.11 -3.91 -11.37
C ASP A 68 -8.96 -2.76 -10.80
N ASP A 69 -8.70 -2.37 -9.55
CA ASP A 69 -9.32 -1.20 -8.93
C ASP A 69 -8.33 -0.50 -7.99
N PRO A 70 -7.50 0.43 -8.54
CA PRO A 70 -6.49 1.13 -7.76
C PRO A 70 -7.09 1.89 -6.58
N TRP A 71 -8.25 2.51 -6.77
CA TRP A 71 -8.92 3.30 -5.75
C TRP A 71 -9.40 2.45 -4.59
N ARG A 72 -10.05 1.32 -4.88
CA ARG A 72 -10.47 0.38 -3.86
C ARG A 72 -9.27 -0.16 -3.08
N PHE A 73 -8.19 -0.52 -3.78
CA PHE A 73 -6.98 -1.02 -3.16
C PHE A 73 -6.35 0.03 -2.22
N LEU A 74 -6.18 1.27 -2.69
CA LEU A 74 -5.63 2.37 -1.89
C LEU A 74 -6.47 2.61 -0.62
N ARG A 75 -7.80 2.57 -0.71
CA ARG A 75 -8.70 2.75 0.43
C ARG A 75 -8.71 1.57 1.41
N GLU A 76 -8.71 0.34 0.90
CA GLU A 76 -8.96 -0.86 1.72
C GLU A 76 -7.68 -1.51 2.24
N GLU A 77 -6.57 -1.40 1.51
CA GLU A 77 -5.31 -2.11 1.79
C GLU A 77 -4.15 -1.17 2.20
N ILE A 78 -4.30 0.15 2.05
CA ILE A 78 -3.31 1.15 2.52
C ILE A 78 -3.96 2.03 3.61
N VAL A 79 -3.31 2.15 4.77
CA VAL A 79 -3.73 3.02 5.87
C VAL A 79 -3.23 4.44 5.60
N GLY A 80 -4.16 5.38 5.48
CA GLY A 80 -3.87 6.81 5.53
C GLY A 80 -3.43 7.25 6.92
N LEU A 81 -2.51 8.22 6.99
CA LEU A 81 -1.99 8.76 8.27
C LEU A 81 -3.08 9.30 9.22
N SER A 82 -4.25 9.69 8.69
CA SER A 82 -5.38 10.16 9.50
C SER A 82 -6.09 9.05 10.27
N GLU A 83 -6.01 7.79 9.83
CA GLU A 83 -6.61 6.64 10.52
C GLU A 83 -5.74 6.16 11.70
N LEU A 84 -4.42 6.43 11.66
CA LEU A 84 -3.48 6.08 12.72
C LEU A 84 -3.53 7.05 13.92
N SER A 85 -3.87 8.32 13.68
CA SER A 85 -3.96 9.35 14.72
C SER A 85 -5.31 9.41 15.45
N GLY A 86 -6.29 8.60 15.04
CA GLY A 86 -7.69 8.70 15.49
C GLY A 86 -8.10 7.81 16.67
N ASN A 87 -7.16 7.09 17.30
CA ASN A 87 -7.48 6.06 18.31
C ASN A 87 -6.86 6.32 19.70
N GLU A 88 -6.47 7.56 20.01
CA GLU A 88 -6.23 7.97 21.38
C GLU A 88 -7.50 8.65 21.92
N GLU A 89 -8.06 8.09 22.99
CA GLU A 89 -9.18 8.59 23.80
C GLU A 89 -10.61 8.22 23.37
N GLU A 90 -11.07 7.03 23.78
CA GLU A 90 -12.35 6.87 24.51
C GLU A 90 -12.26 5.61 25.41
N GLU A 91 -11.68 5.79 26.61
CA GLU A 91 -11.93 4.89 27.73
C GLU A 91 -13.39 5.07 28.19
N GLY A 92 -14.27 4.16 27.81
CA GLY A 92 -15.66 4.25 28.24
C GLY A 92 -16.60 3.16 27.74
N GLY A 93 -16.58 2.01 28.41
CA GLY A 93 -17.70 1.07 28.53
C GLY A 93 -18.43 0.64 27.25
N GLY A 94 -18.11 -0.55 26.72
CA GLY A 94 -18.88 -1.17 25.65
C GLY A 94 -18.89 -2.69 25.77
N GLY A 95 -20.08 -3.31 25.81
CA GLY A 95 -20.24 -4.74 26.07
C GLY A 95 -19.57 -5.69 25.08
N GLN A 96 -19.64 -6.98 25.40
CA GLN A 96 -18.94 -8.12 24.78
C GLN A 96 -19.04 -8.25 23.24
N GLU A 97 -20.01 -7.57 22.60
CA GLU A 97 -20.14 -7.49 21.13
C GLU A 97 -19.20 -6.43 20.52
N LYS A 98 -19.04 -5.28 21.19
CA LYS A 98 -18.13 -4.20 20.75
C LYS A 98 -16.66 -4.61 20.86
N GLU A 99 -16.32 -5.46 21.83
CA GLU A 99 -14.96 -5.99 21.99
C GLU A 99 -14.57 -6.92 20.82
N LYS A 100 -15.50 -7.77 20.35
CA LYS A 100 -15.27 -8.67 19.21
C LYS A 100 -15.19 -7.94 17.87
N GLU A 101 -15.96 -6.86 17.71
CA GLU A 101 -15.85 -5.99 16.53
C GLU A 101 -14.51 -5.24 16.51
N LYS A 102 -14.10 -4.68 17.67
CA LYS A 102 -12.78 -4.05 17.82
C LYS A 102 -11.61 -5.01 17.60
N GLU A 103 -11.69 -6.27 18.06
CA GLU A 103 -10.67 -7.28 17.79
C GLU A 103 -10.53 -7.58 16.29
N LYS A 104 -11.65 -7.77 15.60
CA LYS A 104 -11.66 -8.03 14.14
C LYS A 104 -11.15 -6.82 13.36
N GLU A 105 -11.51 -5.62 13.78
CA GLU A 105 -11.03 -4.37 13.18
C GLU A 105 -9.53 -4.20 13.38
N ASN A 106 -9.01 -4.45 14.60
CA ASN A 106 -7.58 -4.45 14.89
C ASN A 106 -6.82 -5.52 14.09
N GLU A 107 -7.38 -6.73 13.97
CA GLU A 107 -6.80 -7.76 13.10
C GLU A 107 -6.76 -7.31 11.64
N LYS A 108 -7.81 -6.65 11.14
CA LYS A 108 -7.86 -6.14 9.77
C LYS A 108 -6.85 -5.01 9.55
N MET A 109 -6.68 -4.12 10.51
CA MET A 109 -5.70 -3.02 10.48
C MET A 109 -4.26 -3.54 10.51
N LYS A 110 -4.00 -4.67 11.16
CA LYS A 110 -2.68 -5.32 11.19
C LYS A 110 -2.14 -5.69 9.80
N TYR A 111 -3.01 -5.91 8.83
CA TYR A 111 -2.61 -6.32 7.47
C TYR A 111 -2.58 -5.19 6.45
N LYS A 112 -3.03 -3.98 6.82
CA LYS A 112 -2.96 -2.83 5.91
C LYS A 112 -1.55 -2.24 5.89
N LYS A 113 -1.10 -1.82 4.72
CA LYS A 113 0.20 -1.17 4.52
C LYS A 113 0.11 0.29 4.91
N GLN A 114 1.11 0.88 5.55
CA GLN A 114 1.07 2.32 5.80
C GLN A 114 1.44 3.13 4.55
N TRP A 115 0.87 4.33 4.42
CA TRP A 115 1.27 5.28 3.38
C TRP A 115 2.77 5.64 3.51
N PRO A 116 3.58 5.44 2.46
CA PRO A 116 5.02 5.66 2.50
C PRO A 116 5.39 7.13 2.26
N ARG A 117 6.63 7.51 2.56
CA ARG A 117 7.17 8.83 2.17
C ARG A 117 7.29 8.96 0.65
N TYR A 118 7.85 7.94 0.01
CA TYR A 118 7.97 7.85 -1.44
C TYR A 118 7.16 6.69 -1.98
N LEU A 119 6.51 6.88 -3.12
CA LEU A 119 5.84 5.81 -3.85
C LEU A 119 6.51 5.62 -5.20
N VAL A 120 6.76 4.37 -5.57
CA VAL A 120 7.37 4.00 -6.85
C VAL A 120 6.36 3.20 -7.66
N GLY A 121 6.20 3.56 -8.92
CA GLY A 121 5.28 2.90 -9.83
C GLY A 121 5.61 3.19 -11.28
N PHE A 122 4.81 2.61 -12.17
CA PHE A 122 4.85 2.98 -13.59
C PHE A 122 3.98 4.21 -13.84
N GLU A 123 4.32 5.04 -14.82
CA GLU A 123 3.58 6.28 -15.09
C GLU A 123 2.08 6.09 -15.31
N GLY A 124 1.65 4.89 -15.76
CA GLY A 124 0.25 4.57 -16.04
C GLY A 124 -0.68 4.71 -14.83
N ILE A 125 -0.17 4.54 -13.60
CA ILE A 125 -0.97 4.62 -12.36
C ILE A 125 -0.96 6.02 -11.73
N GLU A 126 -0.24 6.98 -12.33
CA GLU A 126 -0.08 8.32 -11.76
C GLU A 126 -1.43 9.01 -11.54
N LYS A 127 -2.34 8.91 -12.52
CA LYS A 127 -3.66 9.56 -12.45
C LYS A 127 -4.51 9.02 -11.31
N ASP A 128 -4.44 7.72 -11.05
CA ASP A 128 -5.21 7.08 -9.99
C ASP A 128 -4.69 7.47 -8.61
N ILE A 129 -3.37 7.41 -8.41
CA ILE A 129 -2.75 7.82 -7.14
C ILE A 129 -2.98 9.31 -6.89
N ARG A 130 -2.73 10.16 -7.89
CA ARG A 130 -2.94 11.61 -7.78
C ARG A 130 -4.39 11.93 -7.47
N GLY A 131 -5.32 11.31 -8.20
CA GLY A 131 -6.75 11.51 -8.02
C GLY A 131 -7.21 11.13 -6.61
N PHE A 132 -6.71 10.02 -6.09
CA PHE A 132 -6.98 9.54 -4.74
C PHE A 132 -6.39 10.48 -3.68
N TYR A 133 -5.12 10.85 -3.83
CA TYR A 133 -4.38 11.62 -2.85
C TYR A 133 -4.82 13.09 -2.77
N GLU A 134 -4.93 13.77 -3.92
CA GLU A 134 -5.27 15.20 -4.01
C GLU A 134 -6.78 15.47 -3.91
N GLY A 135 -7.62 14.43 -3.87
CA GLY A 135 -9.05 14.54 -3.61
C GLY A 135 -9.89 14.99 -4.80
N SER A 136 -9.64 14.43 -5.99
CA SER A 136 -10.34 14.81 -7.22
C SER A 136 -11.80 14.34 -7.31
N ARG A 137 -12.26 13.45 -6.42
CA ARG A 137 -13.67 13.03 -6.33
C ARG A 137 -14.26 13.56 -5.02
N ALA A 138 -15.33 14.35 -5.16
CA ALA A 138 -16.00 15.05 -4.07
C ALA A 138 -16.30 14.11 -2.88
N GLY A 139 -15.50 14.22 -1.80
CA GLY A 139 -15.83 13.67 -0.48
C GLY A 139 -14.81 12.74 0.18
N GLU A 140 -13.81 12.20 -0.53
CA GLU A 140 -13.00 11.08 -0.03
C GLU A 140 -11.47 11.25 -0.18
N GLY A 141 -10.97 12.48 -0.39
CA GLY A 141 -9.52 12.71 -0.43
C GLY A 141 -8.92 12.60 0.98
N GLU A 142 -7.97 11.67 1.18
CA GLU A 142 -7.35 11.41 2.49
C GLU A 142 -6.69 12.64 3.10
N LYS A 143 -6.20 13.61 2.29
CA LYS A 143 -5.47 14.79 2.78
C LYS A 143 -5.74 16.05 1.96
N LYS A 144 -6.79 16.79 2.31
CA LYS A 144 -7.03 18.15 1.80
C LYS A 144 -5.79 19.02 2.02
N GLY A 145 -5.13 19.42 0.92
CA GLY A 145 -4.02 20.38 0.92
C GLY A 145 -2.62 19.81 0.76
N MET A 146 -2.47 18.49 0.59
CA MET A 146 -1.20 17.88 0.19
C MET A 146 -1.16 17.63 -1.32
N GLU A 147 0.02 17.78 -1.93
CA GLU A 147 0.30 17.67 -3.37
C GLU A 147 1.16 16.45 -3.65
N MET A 148 0.91 15.77 -4.77
CA MET A 148 1.79 14.70 -5.25
C MET A 148 2.82 15.28 -6.23
N LYS A 149 4.11 15.13 -5.92
CA LYS A 149 5.22 15.61 -6.77
C LYS A 149 6.04 14.46 -7.32
N GLU A 150 6.25 14.47 -8.63
CA GLU A 150 7.28 13.64 -9.25
C GLU A 150 8.66 14.16 -8.83
N VAL A 151 9.47 13.30 -8.23
CA VAL A 151 10.84 13.63 -7.79
C VAL A 151 11.90 12.92 -8.62
N TRP A 152 11.53 11.85 -9.32
CA TRP A 152 12.42 11.12 -10.21
C TRP A 152 11.65 10.33 -11.26
N ARG A 153 12.24 10.16 -12.44
CA ARG A 153 11.73 9.36 -13.54
C ARG A 153 12.88 8.74 -14.30
N GLU A 154 12.72 7.48 -14.67
CA GLU A 154 13.66 6.75 -15.52
C GLU A 154 12.93 5.95 -16.56
N ARG A 155 13.53 5.90 -17.75
CA ARG A 155 12.96 5.17 -18.86
C ARG A 155 12.98 3.69 -18.54
N ASN A 156 11.82 3.05 -18.66
CA ASN A 156 11.74 1.59 -18.60
C ASN A 156 12.15 0.98 -19.97
N THR A 157 11.27 0.25 -20.63
CA THR A 157 11.54 -0.34 -21.95
C THR A 157 10.33 -0.24 -22.87
N GLN A 158 10.59 -0.27 -24.18
CA GLN A 158 9.56 -0.27 -25.21
C GLN A 158 9.01 -1.67 -25.52
N TRP A 159 9.58 -2.71 -24.90
CA TRP A 159 9.25 -4.11 -25.18
C TRP A 159 8.68 -4.75 -23.91
N ILE A 160 7.36 -4.66 -23.75
CA ILE A 160 6.64 -5.11 -22.55
C ILE A 160 5.36 -5.83 -22.95
N ASP A 161 5.19 -7.04 -22.44
CA ASP A 161 4.04 -7.92 -22.74
C ASP A 161 2.92 -7.77 -21.69
N ASP A 162 3.24 -7.19 -20.53
CA ASP A 162 2.32 -6.93 -19.42
C ASP A 162 1.99 -5.44 -19.36
N TRP A 163 0.77 -5.07 -19.71
CA TRP A 163 0.31 -3.67 -19.76
C TRP A 163 0.51 -2.92 -18.43
N ARG A 164 0.49 -3.66 -17.31
CA ARG A 164 0.70 -3.10 -15.95
C ARG A 164 2.11 -2.60 -15.72
N ARG A 165 3.05 -2.95 -16.60
CA ARG A 165 4.46 -2.54 -16.55
C ARG A 165 4.81 -1.48 -17.59
N MET A 166 3.83 -1.02 -18.38
CA MET A 166 4.06 -0.06 -19.44
C MET A 166 4.39 1.33 -18.90
N GLY A 167 5.29 2.00 -19.62
CA GLY A 167 5.71 3.36 -19.33
C GLY A 167 6.91 3.44 -18.38
N ASP A 168 7.32 4.67 -18.11
CA ASP A 168 8.51 4.95 -17.30
C ASP A 168 8.28 4.60 -15.84
N VAL A 169 9.38 4.31 -15.12
CA VAL A 169 9.34 4.18 -13.66
C VAL A 169 9.43 5.58 -13.08
N VAL A 170 8.50 5.90 -12.19
CA VAL A 170 8.38 7.22 -11.58
C VAL A 170 8.39 7.08 -10.06
N VAL A 171 9.05 8.02 -9.39
CA VAL A 171 9.03 8.16 -7.94
C VAL A 171 8.27 9.43 -7.59
N TRP A 172 7.27 9.28 -6.73
CA TRP A 172 6.47 10.38 -6.21
C TRP A 172 6.76 10.63 -4.73
N GLU A 173 6.90 11.90 -4.37
CA GLU A 173 6.85 12.39 -2.99
C GLU A 173 5.50 13.07 -2.75
N PHE A 174 5.02 13.02 -1.52
CA PHE A 174 3.76 13.62 -1.11
C PHE A 174 4.04 14.72 -0.08
N VAL A 175 3.73 15.98 -0.42
CA VAL A 175 4.11 17.19 0.33
C VAL A 175 2.94 18.05 0.76
#